data_AF-U6Q0Z8-F1
#
_entry.id   AF-U6Q0Z8-F1
#
_cell.length_a   1.000
_cell.length_b   1.000
_cell.length_c   1.000
_cell.angle_alpha   90.00
_cell.angle_beta   90.00
_cell.angle_gamma   90.00
#
_symmetry.space_group_name_H-M   'P 1'
#
loop_
_entity.id
_entity.type
_entity.pdbx_description
1 polymer ?
#
loop_
_entity_poly.entity_id
_entity_poly.type
_entity_poly.pdbx_seq_one_letter_code
_entity_poly.pdbx_strand_id
1 'polypeptide(L)' 'MSRNTLTNETWSRLLPILKQLGIYRKKNLRKTVEGILFRLRTGCQWADIPSYFGKANSLY' A
#
# COMPACT_ATOMS: atom_id res chain seq x y z
N MET A 1 -13.76 -9.95 11.26
CA MET A 1 -12.55 -9.91 10.40
C MET A 1 -12.75 -8.85 9.32
N SER A 2 -12.49 -7.59 9.66
CA SER A 2 -12.54 -6.41 8.76
C SER A 2 -11.15 -5.73 8.78
N ARG A 3 -10.11 -6.48 8.39
CA ARG A 3 -8.69 -6.17 8.66
C ARG A 3 -7.88 -5.72 7.44
N ASN A 4 -8.54 -5.31 6.35
CA ASN A 4 -7.90 -5.04 5.06
C ASN A 4 -7.84 -3.58 4.63
N THR A 5 -8.47 -2.65 5.36
CA THR A 5 -8.67 -1.30 4.84
C THR A 5 -7.85 -0.31 5.64
N LEU A 6 -6.89 0.31 4.97
CA LEU A 6 -6.21 1.48 5.52
C LEU A 6 -7.29 2.56 5.63
N THR A 7 -7.72 2.89 6.84
CA THR A 7 -8.83 3.83 7.06
C THR A 7 -8.42 5.22 6.57
N ASN A 8 -9.39 6.06 6.18
CA ASN A 8 -9.08 7.43 5.76
C ASN A 8 -8.33 8.19 6.86
N GLU A 9 -8.61 7.90 8.12
CA GLU A 9 -7.95 8.52 9.26
C GLU A 9 -6.48 8.09 9.40
N THR A 10 -6.18 6.79 9.31
CA THR A 10 -4.80 6.30 9.32
C THR A 10 -4.03 6.76 8.09
N TRP A 11 -4.68 6.83 6.92
CA TRP A 11 -4.08 7.36 5.70
C TRP A 11 -3.67 8.83 5.84
N SER A 12 -4.53 9.66 6.44
CA SER A 12 -4.24 11.07 6.67
C SER A 12 -3.06 11.30 7.61
N ARG A 13 -2.82 10.38 8.57
CA ARG A 13 -1.64 10.43 9.44
C ARG A 13 -0.37 9.93 8.75
N LEU A 14 -0.49 8.95 7.84
CA LEU A 14 0.64 8.36 7.12
C LEU A 14 1.15 9.22 5.96
N LEU A 15 0.23 9.85 5.21
CA LEU A 15 0.56 10.68 4.05
C LEU A 15 1.61 11.78 4.32
N PRO A 16 1.58 12.56 5.43
CA PRO A 16 2.62 13.55 5.71
C PRO A 16 4.00 12.91 5.94
N ILE A 17 4.06 11.73 6.55
CA ILE A 17 5.31 10.99 6.77
C ILE A 17 5.89 10.55 5.42
N LEU A 18 5.05 9.99 4.54
CA LEU A 18 5.47 9.62 3.19
C LEU A 18 6.00 10.83 2.40
N LYS A 19 5.35 11.99 2.53
CA LYS A 19 5.82 13.23 1.91
C LYS A 19 7.17 13.70 2.47
N GLN A 20 7.40 13.59 3.78
CA GLN A 20 8.69 13.92 4.40
C GLN A 20 9.82 13.01 3.90
N LEU A 21 9.51 11.74 3.62
CA LEU A 21 10.43 10.79 2.99
C LEU A 21 10.67 11.06 1.49
N GLY A 22 10.11 12.13 0.92
CA GLY A 22 10.22 12.46 -0.49
C GLY A 22 9.28 11.65 -1.40
N ILE A 23 8.39 10.84 -0.83
CA ILE A 23 7.41 10.08 -1.61
C ILE A 23 6.25 11.00 -1.97
N TYR A 24 6.26 11.43 -3.23
CA TYR A 24 5.22 12.30 -3.78
C TYR A 24 3.88 11.58 -3.94
N ARG A 25 2.80 12.35 -3.88
CA ARG A 25 1.43 11.84 -3.99
C ARG A 25 1.12 11.41 -5.44
N LYS A 26 1.37 10.15 -5.76
CA LYS A 26 0.85 9.49 -6.98
C LYS A 26 -0.65 9.17 -6.83
N LYS A 27 -1.39 9.09 -7.94
CA LYS A 27 -2.82 8.70 -7.94
C LYS A 27 -3.08 7.39 -7.20
N ASN A 28 -2.15 6.45 -7.30
CA ASN A 28 -2.29 5.10 -6.77
C ASN A 28 -1.44 4.84 -5.52
N LEU A 29 -0.77 5.85 -4.96
CA LEU A 29 0.15 5.69 -3.80
C LEU A 29 -0.49 4.91 -2.63
N ARG A 30 -1.79 5.15 -2.38
CA ARG A 30 -2.53 4.43 -1.34
C ARG A 30 -2.62 2.94 -1.63
N LYS A 31 -2.91 2.55 -2.87
CA LYS A 31 -2.95 1.15 -3.29
C LYS A 31 -1.58 0.50 -3.21
N THR A 32 -0.51 1.23 -3.56
CA THR A 32 0.87 0.74 -3.39
C THR A 32 1.16 0.38 -1.94
N VAL A 33 0.84 1.29 -1.02
CA VAL A 33 1.07 1.12 0.41
C VAL A 33 0.21 -0.01 0.98
N GLU A 34 -1.05 -0.11 0.57
CA GLU A 34 -1.93 -1.22 0.95
C GLU A 34 -1.41 -2.56 0.45
N GLY A 35 -0.85 -2.63 -0.76
CA GLY A 35 -0.21 -3.84 -1.30
C GLY A 35 1.04 -4.25 -0.53
N ILE A 36 1.89 -3.28 -0.14
CA ILE A 36 3.05 -3.53 0.70
C ILE A 36 2.62 -4.07 2.08
N LEU A 37 1.63 -3.42 2.71
CA LEU A 37 1.12 -3.85 4.01
C LEU A 37 0.46 -5.23 3.94
N PHE A 38 -0.24 -5.53 2.85
CA PHE A 38 -0.79 -6.85 2.60
C PHE A 38 0.32 -7.90 2.60
N ARG A 39 1.37 -7.68 1.79
CA ARG A 39 2.53 -8.58 1.73
C ARG A 39 3.22 -8.76 3.08
N LEU A 40 3.47 -7.68 3.81
CA LEU A 40 4.11 -7.74 5.14
C LEU A 40 3.27 -8.53 6.14
N ARG A 41 1.95 -8.50 6.00
CA ARG A 41 1.01 -9.20 6.88
C ARG A 41 0.83 -10.68 6.52
N THR A 42 0.80 -11.01 5.24
CA THR A 42 0.62 -12.39 4.76
C THR A 42 1.93 -13.14 4.63
N GLY A 43 3.06 -12.43 4.52
CA GLY A 43 4.36 -13.03 4.24
C GLY A 43 4.48 -13.62 2.83
N CYS A 44 3.53 -13.34 1.94
CA CYS A 44 3.53 -13.91 0.58
C CYS A 44 4.66 -13.31 -0.27
N GLN A 45 5.04 -14.03 -1.33
CA GLN A 45 6.00 -13.51 -2.30
C GLN A 45 5.38 -12.34 -3.09
N TRP A 46 6.23 -11.53 -3.72
CA TRP A 46 5.79 -10.44 -4.59
C TRP A 46 4.96 -10.96 -5.78
N ALA A 47 5.28 -12.15 -6.27
CA ALA A 47 4.56 -12.84 -7.35
C ALA A 47 3.12 -13.19 -6.98
N ASP A 48 2.87 -13.52 -5.71
CA ASP A 48 1.56 -13.96 -5.20
C ASP A 48 0.67 -12.80 -4.72
N ILE A 49 1.14 -11.55 -4.85
CA ILE A 49 0.31 -10.40 -4.47
C ILE A 49 -0.88 -10.32 -5.45
N PRO A 50 -2.11 -10.15 -4.93
CA PRO A 50 -3.28 -9.99 -5.77
C PRO A 50 -3.09 -8.89 -6.81
N SER A 51 -3.45 -9.18 -8.05
CA SER A 51 -3.36 -8.26 -9.20
C SER A 51 -4.12 -6.94 -9.00
N TYR A 52 -5.04 -6.90 -8.02
CA TYR A 52 -5.70 -5.68 -7.54
C TYR A 52 -4.74 -4.56 -7.12
N PHE A 53 -3.59 -4.91 -6.53
CA PHE A 53 -2.58 -3.93 -6.10
C PHE A 53 -1.61 -3.53 -7.22
N GLY A 54 -1.56 -4.32 -8.28
CA GLY A 54 -0.70 -4.10 -9.44
C GLY A 54 -0.02 -5.36 -9.92
N LYS A 55 0.96 -5.17 -10.81
CA LYS A 55 1.78 -6.28 -11.26
C LYS A 55 2.81 -6.58 -10.16
N ALA A 56 3.22 -7.84 -10.02
CA ALA A 56 4.25 -8.26 -9.07
C ALA A 56 5.53 -7.40 -9.13
N ASN A 57 5.88 -6.91 -10.33
CA ASN A 57 7.06 -6.08 -10.58
C ASN A 57 6.79 -4.57 -10.50
N SER A 58 5.53 -4.16 -10.54
CA SER A 58 5.10 -2.75 -10.48
C SER A 58 3.74 -2.67 -9.80
N LEU A 59 3.77 -2.45 -8.48
CA LEU A 59 2.58 -2.02 -7.76
C LEU A 59 2.13 -0.66 -8.28
N TYR A 60 0.81 -0.46 -8.35
CA TYR A 60 0.22 0.79 -8.80
C TYR A 60 0.32 1.87 -7.74
#